data_AF-A0A455U2T0-F1
#
_entry.id   AF-A0A455U2T0-F1
#
_cell.length_a   1.000
_cell.length_b   1.000
_cell.length_c   1.000
_cell.angle_alpha   90.00
_cell.angle_beta   90.00
_cell.angle_gamma   90.00
#
_symmetry.space_group_name_H-M   'P 1'
#
loop_
_entity.id
_entity.type
_entity.pdbx_description
1 polymer ?
#
loop_
_entity_poly.entity_id
_entity_poly.type
_entity_poly.pdbx_seq_one_letter_code
_entity_poly.pdbx_strand_id
1 'polypeptide(L)' 'MLARLMSKGKHHIYRLKDGQAVREGVERRHLFNLVIRETGSEDTPYLARWKVVVSRSGIVDVEKVEDNSVAKENT' A
#
# COMPACT_ATOMS: atom_id res chain seq x y z
N MET A 1 17.67 -0.50 1.58
CA MET A 1 16.37 -0.58 2.29
C MET A 1 15.44 0.52 1.79
N LEU A 2 14.20 0.18 1.42
CA LEU A 2 13.16 1.12 0.96
C LEU A 2 12.94 2.31 1.90
N ALA A 3 13.18 2.13 3.20
CA ALA A 3 13.13 3.17 4.23
C ALA A 3 13.98 4.42 3.94
N ARG A 4 14.97 4.35 3.03
CA ARG A 4 15.77 5.51 2.59
C ARG A 4 15.03 6.43 1.61
N LEU A 5 14.04 5.92 0.90
CA LEU A 5 13.20 6.68 -0.04
C LEU A 5 12.01 7.37 0.67
N MET A 6 11.82 7.08 1.95
CA MET A 6 10.71 7.62 2.75
C MET A 6 11.13 8.90 3.46
N SER A 7 10.21 9.86 3.53
CA SER A 7 10.49 11.14 4.21
C SER A 7 10.86 10.91 5.66
N LYS A 8 11.97 11.52 6.11
CA LYS A 8 12.38 11.48 7.51
C LYS A 8 11.53 12.46 8.31
N GLY A 9 10.89 12.00 9.39
CA GLY A 9 10.24 12.84 10.38
C GLY A 9 8.75 12.58 10.54
N LYS A 10 8.23 12.89 11.73
CA LYS A 10 6.80 12.88 12.03
C LYS A 10 6.14 14.08 11.36
N HIS A 11 5.04 13.87 10.66
CA HIS A 11 4.21 14.96 10.17
C HIS A 11 3.29 15.40 11.31
N HIS A 12 3.15 16.71 11.52
CA HIS A 12 2.26 17.19 12.57
C HIS A 12 0.90 17.51 11.95
N ILE A 13 -0.16 16.98 12.54
CA ILE A 13 -1.53 17.34 12.20
C ILE A 13 -2.20 17.93 13.44
N TYR A 14 -3.20 18.78 13.21
CA TYR A 14 -4.09 19.24 14.26
C TYR A 14 -5.37 18.41 14.21
N ARG A 15 -5.75 17.81 15.33
CA ARG A 15 -7.01 17.10 15.49
C ARG A 15 -7.83 17.77 16.58
N LEU A 16 -9.13 17.91 16.36
CA LEU A 16 -10.05 18.35 17.40
C LEU A 16 -10.28 17.18 18.38
N LYS A 17 -9.95 17.40 19.66
CA LYS A 17 -10.18 16.45 20.74
C LYS A 17 -10.76 17.20 21.93
N ASP A 18 -11.91 16.75 22.42
CA ASP A 18 -12.61 17.35 23.58
C ASP A 18 -12.80 18.88 23.44
N GLY A 19 -13.13 19.34 22.23
CA GLY A 19 -13.34 20.75 21.92
C GLY A 19 -12.06 21.59 21.77
N GLN A 20 -10.88 20.99 21.89
CA GLN A 20 -9.59 21.68 21.74
C GLN A 20 -8.78 21.15 20.56
N ALA A 21 -8.05 22.03 19.88
CA ALA A 21 -7.14 21.64 18.81
C ALA A 21 -5.85 21.07 19.42
N VAL A 22 -5.60 19.78 19.21
CA VAL A 22 -4.40 19.08 19.69
C VAL A 22 -3.45 18.85 18.53
N ARG A 23 -2.18 19.22 18.71
CA ARG A 23 -1.11 18.94 17.75
C ARG A 23 -0.52 17.55 18.01
N GLU A 24 -0.65 16.64 17.06
CA GLU A 24 -0.09 15.29 17.18
C GLU A 24 0.89 14.97 16.04
N GLY A 25 1.97 14.27 16.38
CA GLY A 25 2.95 13.80 15.41
C GLY A 25 2.58 12.43 14.88
N VAL A 26 2.21 12.35 13.61
CA VAL A 26 1.86 11.10 12.93
C VAL A 26 3.01 10.62 12.03
N GLU A 27 3.13 9.30 11.89
CA GLU A 27 4.04 8.69 10.93
C GLU A 27 3.40 8.69 9.54
N ARG A 28 4.17 9.06 8.51
CA ARG A 28 3.68 8.94 7.13
C ARG A 28 3.71 7.48 6.71
N ARG A 29 2.61 7.06 6.08
CA ARG A 29 2.51 5.76 5.40
C ARG A 29 2.57 5.99 3.90
N HIS A 30 3.29 5.12 3.21
CA HIS A 30 3.42 5.10 1.76
C HIS A 30 2.73 3.86 1.22
N LEU A 31 2.10 3.96 0.06
CA LEU A 31 1.50 2.82 -0.63
C LEU A 31 2.37 2.47 -1.84
N PHE A 32 2.76 1.20 -1.94
CA PHE A 32 3.35 0.62 -3.12
C PHE A 32 2.33 -0.25 -3.84
N ASN A 33 2.23 -0.07 -5.15
CA ASN A 33 1.54 -1.02 -6.02
C ASN A 33 2.58 -2.04 -6.49
N LEU A 34 2.48 -3.27 -6.00
CA LEU A 34 3.33 -4.36 -6.41
C LEU A 34 2.61 -5.18 -7.48
N VAL A 35 3.25 -5.33 -8.63
CA VAL A 35 2.79 -6.19 -9.72
C VAL A 35 3.77 -7.33 -9.86
N ILE A 36 3.29 -8.55 -9.75
CA ILE A 36 4.06 -9.77 -9.94
C ILE A 36 3.57 -10.41 -11.22
N ARG A 37 4.50 -10.71 -12.13
CA ARG A 37 4.25 -11.53 -13.30
C ARG A 37 4.93 -12.87 -13.10
N GLU A 38 4.16 -13.94 -13.11
CA GLU A 38 4.69 -15.29 -13.13
C GLU A 38 4.89 -15.70 -14.59
N THR A 39 6.13 -16.02 -14.94
CA THR A 39 6.51 -16.55 -16.26
C THR A 39 6.86 -18.03 -16.08
N GLY A 40 5.84 -18.83 -15.78
CA GLY A 40 5.93 -20.29 -15.75
C GLY A 40 5.80 -20.91 -17.15
N SER A 41 5.76 -22.23 -17.23
CA SER A 41 5.69 -23.04 -18.46
C SER A 41 4.35 -22.99 -19.21
N GLU A 42 3.39 -22.16 -18.78
CA GLU A 42 2.11 -22.00 -19.46
C GLU A 42 2.09 -20.78 -20.38
N ASP A 43 1.36 -20.88 -21.48
CA ASP A 43 1.27 -19.84 -22.53
C ASP A 43 0.63 -18.53 -22.05
N THR A 44 -0.07 -18.54 -20.90
CA THR A 44 -0.73 -17.35 -20.33
C THR A 44 0.00 -16.86 -19.07
N PRO A 45 0.61 -15.66 -19.08
CA PRO A 45 1.28 -15.13 -17.91
C PRO A 45 0.27 -14.75 -16.82
N TYR A 46 0.44 -15.28 -15.61
CA TYR A 46 -0.36 -14.87 -14.46
C TYR A 46 0.15 -13.53 -13.89
N LEU A 47 -0.76 -12.56 -13.74
CA LEU A 47 -0.48 -11.27 -13.13
C LEU A 47 -1.18 -11.17 -11.77
N ALA A 48 -0.41 -11.00 -10.70
CA ALA A 48 -0.93 -10.71 -9.38
C ALA A 48 -0.61 -9.26 -8.99
N ARG A 49 -1.60 -8.55 -8.45
CA ARG A 49 -1.45 -7.17 -7.99
C ARG A 49 -1.72 -7.08 -6.50
N TRP A 50 -0.89 -6.30 -5.82
CA TRP A 50 -0.98 -6.07 -4.38
C TRP A 50 -0.80 -4.59 -4.07
N LYS A 51 -1.57 -4.08 -3.10
CA LYS A 51 -1.29 -2.81 -2.44
C LYS A 51 -0.55 -3.12 -1.15
N VAL A 52 0.64 -2.56 -1.00
CA VAL A 52 1.46 -2.73 0.20
C VAL A 52 1.62 -1.37 0.87
N VAL A 53 1.05 -1.21 2.06
CA VAL A 53 1.21 -0.01 2.86
C VAL A 53 2.42 -0.19 3.76
N VAL A 54 3.33 0.77 3.72
CA VAL A 54 4.57 0.74 4.50
C VAL A 54 4.78 2.05 5.24
N SER A 55 5.48 1.96 6.34
CA SER A 55 6.04 3.09 7.07
C SER A 55 7.57 2.96 7.09
N ARG A 56 8.26 3.87 7.78
CA ARG A 56 9.72 3.76 7.91
C ARG A 56 10.11 2.60 8.83
N SER A 57 9.21 2.22 9.74
CA SER A 57 9.40 1.08 10.65
C SER A 57 9.13 -0.29 10.01
N GLY A 58 8.36 -0.35 8.92
CA GLY A 58 8.10 -1.61 8.22
C GLY A 58 6.78 -1.64 7.45
N ILE A 59 6.31 -2.84 7.12
CA ILE A 59 5.02 -3.08 6.48
C ILE A 59 3.90 -2.85 7.51
N VAL A 60 2.89 -2.10 7.11
CA VAL A 60 1.70 -1.79 7.92
C VAL A 60 0.51 -2.64 7.48
N ASP A 61 0.35 -2.81 6.17
CA ASP A 61 -0.81 -3.52 5.60
C ASP A 61 -0.49 -4.08 4.20
N VAL A 62 -1.20 -5.14 3.81
CA VAL A 62 -1.08 -5.80 2.51
C VAL A 62 -2.46 -6.25 2.03
N GLU A 63 -2.88 -5.75 0.87
CA GLU A 63 -4.17 -6.07 0.25
C GLU A 63 -3.94 -6.68 -1.14
N LYS A 64 -4.51 -7.86 -1.41
CA LYS A 64 -4.55 -8.42 -2.77
C LYS A 64 -5.58 -7.63 -3.58
N VAL A 65 -5.17 -7.12 -4.74
CA VAL A 65 -6.10 -6.46 -5.66
C VAL A 65 -6.84 -7.54 -6.44
N GLU A 66 -8.17 -7.53 -6.35
CA GLU A 66 -9.02 -8.44 -7.11
C GLU A 66 -8.81 -8.27 -8.62
N ASP A 67 -8.73 -9.38 -9.32
CA ASP A 67 -8.52 -9.38 -10.76
C ASP A 67 -9.87 -9.42 -11.48
N ASN A 68 -10.35 -8.24 -11.91
CA ASN A 68 -11.59 -8.09 -12.67
C ASN A 68 -11.52 -8.69 -14.10
N SER A 69 -10.41 -9.29 -14.48
CA SER A 69 -10.18 -9.99 -15.75
C SER A 69 -10.95 -11.31 -15.86
N VAL A 70 -11.24 -11.98 -14.74
CA VAL A 70 -11.95 -13.28 -14.71
C VAL A 70 -13.48 -13.12 -14.89
N ALA A 71 -14.01 -11.89 -14.78
CA ALA A 71 -15.44 -11.62 -14.89
C ALA A 71 -15.97 -11.56 -16.34
N LYS A 72 -15.16 -11.81 -17.37
CA LYS A 72 -15.54 -11.63 -18.78
C LYS A 72 -15.62 -12.90 -19.64
N GLU A 73 -15.49 -14.10 -19.07
CA GLU A 73 -15.57 -15.35 -19.85
C GLU A 73 -16.93 -16.07 -19.81
N ASN A 74 -17.93 -15.55 -19.09
CA ASN A 74 -19.28 -16.14 -19.06
C ASN A 74 -20.37 -15.13 -19.47
N THR A 75 -20.37 -14.69 -20.73
CA THR A 75 -21.54 -14.08 -21.39
C THR A 75 -21.58 -14.50 -22.84
#